data_AF-A0A7C9EF00-F1
#
_entry.id   AF-A0A7C9EF00-F1
#
_cell.length_a   1.000
_cell.length_b   1.000
_cell.length_c   1.000
_cell.angle_alpha   90.00
_cell.angle_beta   90.00
_cell.angle_gamma   90.00
#
_symmetry.space_group_name_H-M   'P 1'
#
loop_
_entity.id
_entity.type
_entity.pdbx_description
1 polymer ?
#
loop_
_entity_poly.entity_id
_entity_poly.type
_entity_poly.pdbx_seq_one_letter_code
_entity_poly.pdbx_strand_id
1 'polypeptide(L)'
;HEKSGNEPFVTELSKWIFHERGHLKAVNIGHHKVGETDEPSIYRINDELEFSIEIYEWAGTSWEPYVADDVQLQFFMMSPYVLKTLANDKKGLYSTSFRVPDVYGVFQFK
;
A
#
# COMPACT_ATOMS: atom_id res chain seq x y z
N HIS A 1 28.17 2.08 36.68
CA HIS A 1 28.83 2.27 35.36
C HIS A 1 27.97 3.18 34.52
N GLU A 2 28.57 4.16 33.84
CA GLU A 2 27.86 5.02 32.89
C GLU A 2 27.34 4.20 31.71
N LYS A 3 26.13 4.54 31.27
CA LYS A 3 25.45 3.88 30.15
C LYS A 3 26.20 4.22 28.86
N SER A 4 26.66 3.20 28.12
CA SER A 4 27.35 3.40 26.85
C SER A 4 26.36 3.98 25.82
N GLY A 5 26.77 5.03 25.11
CA GLY A 5 25.96 5.62 24.03
C GLY A 5 25.63 4.67 22.88
N ASN A 6 26.33 3.53 22.78
CA ASN A 6 26.09 2.50 21.76
C ASN A 6 24.96 1.54 22.13
N GLU A 7 24.55 1.49 23.40
CA GLU A 7 23.50 0.57 23.87
C GLU A 7 22.14 0.79 23.18
N PRO A 8 21.65 2.04 22.98
CA PRO A 8 20.42 2.28 22.24
C PRO A 8 20.52 1.85 20.77
N PHE A 9 21.68 2.05 20.13
CA PHE A 9 21.90 1.65 18.74
C PHE A 9 21.82 0.13 18.56
N VAL A 10 22.53 -0.64 19.40
CA VAL A 10 22.52 -2.11 19.33
C VAL A 10 21.13 -2.66 19.63
N THR A 11 20.39 -2.02 20.53
CA THR A 11 19.02 -2.40 20.88
C THR A 11 18.07 -2.21 19.69
N GLU A 12 18.06 -1.03 19.07
CA GLU A 12 17.18 -0.76 17.92
C GLU A 12 17.56 -1.60 16.69
N LEU A 13 18.85 -1.85 16.47
CA LEU A 13 19.32 -2.76 15.43
C LEU A 13 18.83 -4.20 15.66
N SER A 14 18.89 -4.68 16.90
CA SER A 14 18.41 -6.03 17.24
C SER A 14 16.90 -6.14 16.99
N LYS A 15 16.11 -5.15 17.41
CA LYS A 15 14.66 -5.10 17.15
C LYS A 15 14.33 -5.15 15.66
N TRP A 16 15.08 -4.42 14.83
CA TRP A 16 14.89 -4.44 13.39
C TRP A 16 15.23 -5.80 12.78
N ILE A 17 16.36 -6.40 13.15
CA ILE A 17 16.80 -7.71 12.65
C ILE A 17 15.82 -8.83 13.02
N PHE A 18 15.25 -8.80 14.23
CA PHE A 18 14.33 -9.83 14.70
C PHE A 18 12.84 -9.54 14.38
N HIS A 19 12.57 -8.62 13.46
CA HIS A 19 11.22 -8.24 13.01
C HIS A 19 10.30 -7.72 14.14
N GLU A 20 10.88 -7.13 15.19
CA GLU A 20 10.11 -6.47 16.25
C GLU A 20 9.66 -5.05 15.85
N ARG A 21 10.24 -4.48 14.78
CA ARG A 21 9.93 -3.15 14.25
C ARG A 21 10.15 -3.07 12.73
N GLY A 22 9.38 -2.22 12.04
CA GLY A 22 9.55 -1.94 10.61
C GLY A 22 9.01 -3.04 9.69
N HIS A 23 8.07 -3.85 10.19
CA HIS A 23 7.43 -4.92 9.44
C HIS A 23 6.03 -4.46 9.01
N LEU A 24 5.82 -4.37 7.70
CA LEU A 24 4.57 -3.95 7.09
C LEU A 24 3.79 -5.15 6.57
N LYS A 25 2.46 -5.04 6.64
CA LYS A 25 1.53 -6.02 6.10
C LYS A 25 0.48 -5.29 5.27
N ALA A 26 0.38 -5.67 4.01
CA ALA A 26 -0.70 -5.23 3.13
C ALA A 26 -1.77 -6.33 3.04
N VAL A 27 -3.03 -5.95 3.20
CA VAL A 27 -4.19 -6.86 3.17
C VAL A 27 -5.36 -6.22 2.44
N ASN A 28 -6.40 -7.02 2.19
CA ASN A 28 -7.69 -6.56 1.65
C ASN A 28 -7.53 -5.67 0.41
N ILE A 29 -6.69 -6.12 -0.53
CA ILE A 29 -6.60 -5.47 -1.84
C ILE A 29 -7.97 -5.63 -2.50
N GLY A 30 -8.56 -4.51 -2.90
CA GLY A 30 -9.84 -4.47 -3.58
C GLY A 30 -9.75 -3.54 -4.79
N HIS A 31 -10.39 -3.94 -5.88
CA HIS A 31 -10.61 -3.05 -7.02
C HIS A 31 -11.94 -3.34 -7.67
N HIS A 32 -12.66 -2.29 -8.05
CA HIS A 32 -13.96 -2.41 -8.70
C HIS A 32 -14.20 -1.19 -9.58
N LYS A 33 -15.29 -1.19 -10.34
CA LYS A 33 -15.72 0.03 -11.04
C LYS A 33 -16.36 0.99 -10.06
N VAL A 34 -16.23 2.28 -10.32
CA VAL A 34 -16.89 3.30 -9.49
C VAL A 34 -18.41 3.08 -9.55
N GLY A 35 -19.04 2.91 -8.38
CA GLY A 35 -20.47 2.64 -8.23
C GLY A 35 -20.85 1.15 -8.21
N GLU A 36 -19.89 0.25 -8.43
CA GLU A 36 -20.04 -1.19 -8.21
C GLU A 36 -19.31 -1.60 -6.92
N THR A 37 -19.61 -2.77 -6.37
CA THR A 37 -18.92 -3.32 -5.18
C THR A 37 -18.17 -4.60 -5.50
N ASP A 38 -18.55 -5.28 -6.58
CA ASP A 38 -17.94 -6.54 -6.99
C ASP A 38 -16.72 -6.28 -7.87
N GLU A 39 -15.70 -7.11 -7.70
CA GLU A 39 -14.50 -7.10 -8.53
C GLU A 39 -14.84 -7.63 -9.94
N PRO A 40 -14.73 -6.80 -10.99
CA PRO A 40 -15.02 -7.25 -12.35
C PRO A 40 -13.87 -8.11 -12.86
N SER A 41 -14.20 -9.16 -13.62
CA SER A 41 -13.17 -9.99 -14.27
C SER A 41 -12.40 -9.27 -15.37
N ILE A 42 -13.01 -8.24 -15.99
CA ILE A 42 -12.45 -7.46 -17.10
C ILE A 42 -12.92 -6.01 -17.00
N TYR A 43 -12.00 -5.07 -17.17
CA TYR A 43 -12.29 -3.64 -17.37
C TYR A 43 -12.31 -3.27 -18.85
N ARG A 44 -13.15 -2.30 -19.22
CA ARG A 44 -13.13 -1.68 -20.55
C ARG A 44 -12.26 -0.44 -20.54
N ILE A 45 -11.75 -0.08 -21.73
CA ILE A 45 -11.12 1.23 -21.93
C ILE A 45 -12.06 2.31 -21.41
N ASN A 46 -11.50 3.30 -20.72
CA ASN A 46 -12.24 4.44 -20.17
C ASN A 46 -13.22 4.12 -19.03
N ASP A 47 -13.26 2.90 -18.50
CA ASP A 47 -13.96 2.63 -17.24
C ASP A 47 -13.29 3.42 -16.10
N GLU A 48 -14.11 3.96 -15.19
CA GLU A 48 -13.64 4.54 -13.93
C GLU A 48 -13.43 3.41 -12.91
N LEU A 49 -12.20 3.26 -12.46
CA LEU A 49 -11.75 2.22 -11.54
C LEU A 49 -11.45 2.82 -10.17
N GLU A 50 -11.89 2.14 -9.11
CA GLU A 50 -11.50 2.41 -7.74
C GLU A 50 -10.61 1.28 -7.23
N PHE A 51 -9.49 1.66 -6.60
CA PHE A 51 -8.53 0.75 -5.99
C PHE A 51 -8.40 1.08 -4.51
N SER A 52 -8.35 0.05 -3.67
CA SER A 52 -8.15 0.17 -2.23
C SER A 52 -7.21 -0.91 -1.70
N ILE A 53 -6.42 -0.57 -0.70
CA ILE A 53 -5.54 -1.49 0.02
C ILE A 53 -5.44 -1.08 1.48
N GLU A 54 -5.42 -2.04 2.39
CA GLU A 54 -5.16 -1.78 3.81
C GLU A 54 -3.71 -2.11 4.15
N ILE A 55 -3.01 -1.20 4.83
CA ILE A 55 -1.62 -1.37 5.25
C ILE A 55 -1.51 -1.20 6.75
N TYR A 56 -0.86 -2.16 7.40
CA TYR A 56 -0.59 -2.18 8.83
C TYR A 56 0.89 -2.34 9.11
N GLU A 57 1.37 -1.75 10.21
CA GLU A 57 2.72 -1.89 10.73
C GLU A 57 2.70 -2.67 12.05
N TRP A 58 3.70 -3.52 12.25
CA TRP A 58 3.91 -4.23 13.51
C TRP A 58 4.64 -3.34 14.53
N ALA A 59 3.96 -2.98 15.62
CA ALA A 59 4.52 -2.17 16.72
C ALA A 59 5.31 -3.01 17.76
N GLY A 60 5.63 -4.27 17.46
CA GLY A 60 6.26 -5.21 18.40
C GLY A 60 5.24 -6.00 19.25
N THR A 61 4.05 -5.44 19.47
CA THR A 61 2.99 -6.05 20.27
C THR A 61 1.69 -6.28 19.51
N SER A 62 1.35 -5.38 18.58
CA SER A 62 0.12 -5.44 17.80
C SER A 62 0.30 -4.85 16.41
N TRP A 63 -0.65 -5.15 15.52
CA TRP A 63 -0.74 -4.54 14.19
C TRP A 63 -1.50 -3.22 14.30
N GLU A 64 -0.82 -2.13 13.95
CA GLU A 64 -1.38 -0.78 13.98
C GLU A 64 -1.50 -0.24 12.54
N PRO A 65 -2.48 0.64 12.25
CA PRO A 65 -2.58 1.30 10.95
C PRO A 65 -1.29 1.98 10.51
N TYR A 66 -0.80 1.65 9.31
CA TYR A 66 0.32 2.38 8.73
C TYR A 66 -0.18 3.71 8.16
N VAL A 67 0.41 4.83 8.60
CA VAL A 67 0.03 6.19 8.17
C VAL A 67 1.21 6.86 7.50
N ALA A 68 1.13 7.00 6.18
CA ALA A 68 2.12 7.66 5.34
C ALA A 68 1.45 8.41 4.19
N ASP A 69 2.11 9.46 3.70
CA ASP A 69 1.56 10.34 2.66
C ASP A 69 2.14 10.05 1.27
N ASP A 70 3.04 9.07 1.16
CA ASP A 70 3.86 8.77 -0.02
C ASP A 70 3.62 7.38 -0.62
N VAL A 71 2.55 6.70 -0.21
CA VAL A 71 2.16 5.41 -0.81
C VAL A 71 1.64 5.66 -2.23
N GLN A 72 2.20 4.95 -3.21
CA GLN A 72 1.87 5.12 -4.63
C GLN A 72 1.36 3.81 -5.24
N LEU A 73 0.40 3.95 -6.14
CA LEU A 73 -0.09 2.89 -7.02
C LEU A 73 0.44 3.08 -8.44
N GLN A 74 0.90 2.00 -9.03
CA GLN A 74 1.26 1.91 -10.44
C GLN A 74 0.29 0.99 -11.19
N PHE A 75 -0.37 1.53 -12.21
CA PHE A 75 -1.09 0.73 -13.20
C PHE A 75 -0.17 0.48 -14.39
N PHE A 76 0.29 -0.76 -14.52
CA PHE A 76 1.48 -1.12 -15.28
C PHE A 76 1.20 -2.21 -16.33
N MET A 77 1.83 -2.12 -17.50
CA MET A 77 1.85 -3.21 -18.51
C MET A 77 3.29 -3.51 -18.95
N MET A 78 3.88 -2.63 -19.77
CA MET A 78 5.31 -2.63 -20.12
C MET A 78 6.05 -1.45 -19.48
N SER A 79 5.32 -0.38 -19.20
CA SER A 79 5.70 0.83 -18.49
C SER A 79 4.52 1.28 -17.61
N PRO A 80 4.74 2.12 -16.58
CA PRO A 80 3.63 2.66 -15.80
C PRO A 80 2.81 3.63 -16.66
N TYR A 81 1.51 3.36 -16.81
CA TYR A 81 0.56 4.24 -17.50
C TYR A 81 -0.11 5.20 -16.55
N VAL A 82 -0.37 4.75 -15.33
CA VAL A 82 -0.90 5.57 -14.25
C VAL A 82 0.04 5.42 -13.06
N LEU A 83 0.48 6.55 -12.51
CA LEU A 83 1.19 6.65 -11.25
C LEU A 83 0.40 7.63 -10.39
N LYS A 84 -0.17 7.16 -9.28
CA LYS A 84 -0.95 8.00 -8.37
C LYS A 84 -0.56 7.74 -6.93
N THR A 85 -0.42 8.82 -6.16
CA THR A 85 -0.37 8.73 -4.70
C THR A 85 -1.74 8.37 -4.16
N LEU A 86 -1.79 7.40 -3.25
CA LEU A 86 -3.01 6.95 -2.61
C LEU A 86 -3.43 7.94 -1.51
N ALA A 87 -4.73 8.21 -1.40
CA ALA A 87 -5.28 8.94 -0.28
C ALA A 87 -5.36 8.00 0.93
N ASN A 88 -4.91 8.46 2.11
CA ASN A 88 -5.04 7.70 3.35
C ASN A 88 -6.24 8.22 4.17
N ASP A 89 -6.88 7.32 4.91
CA ASP A 89 -7.93 7.66 5.87
C ASP A 89 -7.41 7.78 7.32
N LYS A 90 -6.08 7.66 7.49
CA LYS A 90 -5.35 7.56 8.78
C LYS A 90 -5.75 6.38 9.66
N LYS A 91 -6.53 5.44 9.13
CA LYS A 91 -6.89 4.15 9.77
C LYS A 91 -6.28 2.96 9.04
N GLY A 92 -5.39 3.22 8.07
CA GLY A 92 -4.61 2.22 7.36
C GLY A 92 -5.20 1.87 6.01
N LEU A 93 -6.36 2.43 5.63
CA LEU A 93 -6.93 2.26 4.31
C LEU A 93 -6.35 3.32 3.37
N TYR A 94 -5.85 2.85 2.25
CA TYR A 94 -5.34 3.64 1.15
C TYR A 94 -6.21 3.41 -0.06
N SER A 95 -6.66 4.49 -0.70
CA SER A 95 -7.49 4.37 -1.90
C SER A 95 -7.19 5.42 -2.95
N THR A 96 -7.56 5.11 -4.19
CA THR A 96 -7.52 6.05 -5.30
C THR A 96 -8.51 5.63 -6.37
N SER A 97 -8.94 6.59 -7.18
CA SER A 97 -9.74 6.33 -8.37
C SER A 97 -9.07 6.91 -9.60
N PHE A 98 -9.16 6.20 -10.72
CA PHE A 98 -8.63 6.64 -12.00
C PHE A 98 -9.32 5.93 -13.16
N ARG A 99 -9.23 6.57 -14.33
CA ARG A 99 -9.75 6.04 -15.58
C ARG A 99 -8.76 5.06 -16.21
N VAL A 100 -9.25 3.89 -16.63
CA VAL A 100 -8.45 2.89 -17.35
C VAL A 100 -7.94 3.47 -18.67
N PRO A 101 -6.65 3.34 -19.00
CA PRO A 101 -6.07 3.87 -20.24
C PRO A 101 -6.76 3.36 -21.51
N ASP A 102 -6.69 4.16 -22.58
CA ASP A 102 -7.26 3.82 -23.89
C ASP A 102 -6.35 2.87 -24.70
N VAL A 103 -5.89 1.80 -24.04
CA VAL A 103 -5.01 0.78 -24.62
C VAL A 103 -5.49 -0.59 -24.13
N TYR A 104 -5.72 -1.50 -25.07
CA TYR A 104 -6.05 -2.89 -24.75
C TYR A 104 -4.80 -3.65 -24.32
N GLY A 105 -4.94 -4.46 -23.27
CA GLY A 105 -3.85 -5.29 -22.78
C GLY A 105 -4.12 -5.85 -21.39
N VAL A 106 -3.13 -6.57 -20.86
CA VAL A 106 -3.16 -7.07 -19.49
C VAL A 106 -2.36 -6.11 -18.63
N PHE A 107 -3.04 -5.42 -17.72
CA PHE A 107 -2.42 -4.53 -16.75
C PHE A 107 -2.26 -5.22 -15.40
N GLN A 108 -1.31 -4.72 -14.62
CA GLN A 108 -1.02 -5.14 -13.26
C GLN A 108 -1.07 -3.92 -12.35
N PHE A 109 -1.63 -4.10 -11.15
CA PHE A 109 -1.44 -3.16 -10.05
C PHE A 109 -0.10 -3.48 -9.36
N LYS A 110 0.72 -2.46 -9.15
CA LYS A 110 1.99 -2.53 -8.43
C LYS A 110 2.08 -1.43 -7.38
#